data_AF-A0A930ADP4-F1
#
_entry.id   AF-A0A930ADP4-F1
#
_cell.length_a   1.000
_cell.length_b   1.000
_cell.length_c   1.000
_cell.angle_alpha   90.00
_cell.angle_beta   90.00
_cell.angle_gamma   90.00
#
_symmetry.space_group_name_H-M   'P 1'
#
loop_
_entity.id
_entity.type
_entity.pdbx_description
1 polymer ?
#
loop_
_entity_poly.entity_id
_entity_poly.type
_entity_poly.pdbx_seq_one_letter_code
_entity_poly.pdbx_strand_id
1 'polypeptide(L)'
;MVLTENKRACLQKLSDENGVISALAFDQRGALKRLMAQYQTEEPTVAQMEELKVLVADELTKYASSMLLDPEYGLPATKALDAKAGLLLAYEKTGYDTTSTKRLPDCLDVWSAKRIKEQGADAVKFLLY
;
A
#
# COMPACT_ATOMS: atom_id res chain seq x y z
N MET A 1 -26.68 7.19 2.10
CA MET A 1 -25.75 6.13 1.64
C MET A 1 -25.62 5.11 2.76
N VAL A 2 -25.79 3.81 2.51
CA VAL A 2 -25.78 2.76 3.56
C VAL A 2 -24.55 1.87 3.36
N LEU A 3 -23.71 1.78 4.39
CA LEU A 3 -22.57 0.85 4.42
C LEU A 3 -23.04 -0.52 4.91
N THR A 4 -22.65 -1.57 4.19
CA THR A 4 -22.76 -2.94 4.71
C THR A 4 -21.92 -3.09 5.98
N GLU A 5 -22.34 -3.96 6.89
CA GLU A 5 -21.65 -4.22 8.17
C GLU A 5 -20.14 -4.47 7.99
N ASN A 6 -19.76 -5.37 7.08
CA ASN A 6 -18.34 -5.68 6.84
C ASN A 6 -17.53 -4.48 6.34
N LYS A 7 -18.09 -3.66 5.44
CA LYS A 7 -17.41 -2.42 4.99
C LYS A 7 -17.24 -1.43 6.13
N ARG A 8 -18.23 -1.31 7.01
CA ARG A 8 -18.13 -0.44 8.20
C ARG A 8 -17.04 -0.96 9.15
N ALA A 9 -16.99 -2.25 9.42
CA ALA A 9 -15.98 -2.85 10.27
C ALA A 9 -14.55 -2.66 9.72
N CYS A 10 -14.35 -2.87 8.41
CA CYS A 10 -13.06 -2.58 7.76
C CYS A 10 -12.70 -1.10 7.84
N LEU A 11 -13.64 -0.18 7.60
CA LEU A 11 -13.36 1.26 7.75
C LEU A 11 -13.00 1.64 9.19
N GLN A 12 -13.63 1.02 10.20
CA GLN A 12 -13.28 1.24 11.60
C GLN A 12 -11.85 0.79 11.93
N LYS A 13 -11.39 -0.33 11.35
CA LYS A 13 -10.00 -0.78 11.49
C LYS A 13 -8.98 0.13 10.82
N LEU A 14 -9.39 0.89 9.80
CA LEU A 14 -8.53 1.81 9.07
C LEU A 14 -8.46 3.20 9.72
N SER A 15 -9.27 3.43 10.75
CA SER A 15 -9.41 4.71 11.46
C SER A 15 -8.86 4.63 12.88
N ASP A 16 -8.50 5.77 13.44
CA ASP A 16 -8.19 5.91 14.87
C ASP A 16 -9.47 5.85 15.74
N GLU A 17 -9.31 5.97 17.06
CA GLU A 17 -10.41 5.93 18.02
C GLU A 17 -11.47 7.04 17.83
N ASN A 18 -11.13 8.12 17.12
CA ASN A 18 -12.04 9.22 16.80
C ASN A 18 -12.73 9.03 15.44
N GLY A 19 -12.44 7.93 14.74
CA GLY A 19 -12.96 7.65 13.41
C GLY A 19 -12.20 8.38 12.29
N VAL A 20 -11.03 8.95 12.56
CA VAL A 20 -10.21 9.67 11.59
C VAL A 20 -9.22 8.71 10.93
N ILE A 21 -9.10 8.77 9.60
CA ILE A 21 -8.12 7.98 8.85
C ILE A 21 -6.78 8.71 8.87
N SER A 22 -5.95 8.40 9.86
CA SER A 22 -4.56 8.84 10.02
C SER A 22 -3.59 7.82 9.42
N ALA A 23 -3.76 7.52 8.13
CA ALA A 23 -3.04 6.44 7.46
C ALA A 23 -1.63 6.85 6.97
N LEU A 24 -0.67 5.92 7.06
CA LEU A 24 0.66 6.04 6.46
C LEU A 24 0.65 5.47 5.04
N ALA A 25 1.12 6.24 4.05
CA ALA A 25 1.19 5.79 2.66
C ALA A 25 2.61 5.41 2.26
N PHE A 26 2.84 4.12 1.98
CA PHE A 26 4.13 3.62 1.52
C PHE A 26 4.04 2.57 0.39
N ASP A 27 3.14 2.79 -0.58
CA ASP A 27 2.96 1.98 -1.80
C ASP A 27 3.82 2.43 -2.99
N GLN A 28 4.78 3.33 -2.76
CA GLN A 28 5.68 3.79 -3.81
C GLN A 28 6.56 2.63 -4.28
N ARG A 29 6.55 2.41 -5.60
CA ARG A 29 7.37 1.43 -6.32
C ARG A 29 8.47 2.14 -7.10
N GLY A 30 8.20 2.53 -8.35
CA GLY A 30 9.18 3.22 -9.19
C GLY A 30 9.70 4.55 -8.61
N ALA A 31 8.89 5.28 -7.84
CA ALA A 31 9.33 6.50 -7.17
C ALA A 31 10.33 6.20 -6.03
N LEU A 32 10.10 5.15 -5.24
CA LEU A 32 11.03 4.71 -4.20
C LEU A 32 12.35 4.26 -4.81
N LYS A 33 12.29 3.46 -5.88
CA LYS A 33 13.46 3.02 -6.64
C LYS A 33 14.30 4.20 -7.15
N ARG A 34 13.66 5.23 -7.72
CA ARG A 34 14.37 6.45 -8.16
C ARG A 34 15.01 7.23 -7.02
N LEU A 35 14.40 7.21 -5.82
CA LEU A 35 14.95 7.89 -4.65
C LEU A 35 16.18 7.14 -4.13
N MET A 36 16.10 5.81 -3.98
CA MET A 36 17.23 4.99 -3.53
C MET A 36 18.42 5.07 -4.49
N ALA A 37 18.17 5.04 -5.81
CA ALA A 37 19.22 5.12 -6.84
C ALA A 37 20.04 6.42 -6.81
N GLN A 38 19.61 7.48 -6.10
CA GLN A 38 20.41 8.70 -5.94
C GLN A 38 21.58 8.51 -4.96
N TYR A 39 21.55 7.45 -4.14
CA TYR A 39 22.50 7.23 -3.05
C TYR A 39 23.30 5.93 -3.21
N GLN A 40 23.18 5.24 -4.35
CA GLN A 40 23.94 4.05 -4.71
C GLN A 40 24.18 3.98 -6.22
N THR A 41 25.30 3.38 -6.64
CA THR A 41 25.62 3.16 -8.06
C THR A 41 24.86 1.99 -8.66
N GLU A 42 24.54 0.98 -7.87
CA GLU A 42 23.80 -0.20 -8.31
C GLU A 42 22.29 0.06 -8.32
N GLU A 43 21.56 -0.69 -9.13
CA GLU A 43 20.10 -0.60 -9.15
C GLU A 43 19.50 -1.12 -7.83
N PRO A 44 18.55 -0.40 -7.20
CA PRO A 44 17.91 -0.88 -5.98
C PRO A 44 17.26 -2.24 -6.18
N THR A 45 17.67 -3.19 -5.35
CA THR A 45 17.20 -4.57 -5.41
C THR A 45 15.82 -4.71 -4.78
N VAL A 46 15.13 -5.80 -5.11
CA VAL A 46 13.85 -6.18 -4.49
C VAL A 46 13.99 -6.25 -2.97
N ALA A 47 15.02 -6.94 -2.47
CA ALA A 47 15.27 -7.13 -1.05
C ALA A 47 15.46 -5.79 -0.31
N GLN A 48 16.21 -4.84 -0.89
CA GLN A 48 16.38 -3.52 -0.27
C GLN A 48 15.07 -2.73 -0.19
N MET A 49 14.20 -2.83 -1.22
CA MET A 49 12.90 -2.16 -1.20
C MET A 49 11.95 -2.79 -0.17
N GLU A 50 11.94 -4.13 -0.07
CA GLU A 50 11.16 -4.86 0.92
C GLU A 50 11.63 -4.54 2.35
N GLU A 51 12.95 -4.58 2.60
CA GLU A 51 13.55 -4.28 3.89
C GLU A 51 13.18 -2.87 4.37
N LEU A 52 13.30 -1.88 3.49
CA LEU A 52 12.92 -0.50 3.84
C LEU A 52 11.43 -0.39 4.18
N LYS A 53 10.55 -1.10 3.47
CA LYS A 53 9.11 -1.12 3.78
C LYS A 53 8.82 -1.80 5.11
N VAL A 54 9.54 -2.88 5.44
CA VAL A 54 9.44 -3.56 6.73
C VAL A 54 9.87 -2.63 7.86
N LEU A 55 11.01 -1.95 7.72
CA LEU A 55 11.50 -1.00 8.74
C LEU A 55 10.52 0.14 8.99
N VAL A 56 9.97 0.72 7.92
CA VAL A 56 8.96 1.79 8.03
C VAL A 56 7.67 1.29 8.70
N ALA A 57 7.24 0.07 8.36
CA ALA A 57 6.09 -0.55 9.00
C ALA A 57 6.31 -0.73 10.51
N ASP A 58 7.40 -1.40 10.90
CA ASP A 58 7.71 -1.72 12.30
C ASP A 58 7.87 -0.44 13.15
N GLU A 59 8.53 0.58 12.60
CA GLU A 59 8.83 1.78 13.38
C GLU A 59 7.70 2.80 13.44
N LEU A 60 6.89 2.94 12.39
CA LEU A 60 5.95 4.06 12.29
C LEU A 60 4.48 3.66 12.47
N THR A 61 4.12 2.39 12.28
CA THR A 61 2.69 1.99 12.30
C THR A 61 2.06 2.09 13.69
N LYS A 62 2.86 2.05 14.76
CA LYS A 62 2.41 2.35 16.13
C LYS A 62 1.83 3.76 16.31
N TYR A 63 2.04 4.65 15.34
CA TYR A 63 1.53 6.03 15.32
C TYR A 63 0.50 6.30 14.20
N ALA A 64 0.16 5.30 13.40
CA ALA A 64 -0.79 5.42 12.30
C ALA A 64 -1.98 4.49 12.51
N SER A 65 -3.18 4.92 12.12
CA SER A 65 -4.37 4.04 12.19
C SER A 65 -4.33 2.92 11.16
N SER A 66 -3.63 3.12 10.04
CA SER A 66 -3.46 2.12 9.01
C SER A 66 -2.26 2.41 8.12
N MET A 67 -1.84 1.41 7.34
CA MET A 67 -0.78 1.56 6.35
C MET A 67 -1.24 1.10 4.97
N LEU A 68 -0.92 1.91 3.96
CA LEU A 68 -1.08 1.58 2.55
C LEU A 68 0.24 1.05 1.98
N LEU A 69 0.20 -0.16 1.43
CA LEU A 69 1.34 -0.85 0.83
C LEU A 69 1.02 -1.32 -0.59
N ASP A 70 2.05 -1.60 -1.37
CA ASP A 70 1.93 -2.29 -2.66
C ASP A 70 2.15 -3.81 -2.50
N PRO A 71 1.48 -4.64 -3.29
CA PRO A 71 1.62 -6.09 -3.19
C PRO A 71 2.89 -6.65 -3.85
N GLU A 72 3.71 -5.82 -4.52
CA GLU A 72 4.94 -6.26 -5.19
C GLU A 72 6.12 -6.32 -4.21
N TYR A 73 6.26 -5.33 -3.33
CA TYR A 73 7.36 -5.22 -2.36
C TYR A 73 6.86 -5.05 -0.91
N GLY A 74 5.57 -4.81 -0.70
CA GLY A 74 5.01 -4.53 0.63
C GLY A 74 4.50 -5.75 1.39
N LEU A 75 4.38 -6.93 0.77
CA LEU A 75 3.83 -8.11 1.45
C LEU A 75 4.63 -8.52 2.70
N PRO A 76 5.97 -8.52 2.72
CA PRO A 76 6.71 -8.77 3.95
C PRO A 76 6.40 -7.76 5.05
N ALA A 77 6.25 -6.47 4.70
CA ALA A 77 5.94 -5.39 5.64
C ALA A 77 4.58 -5.53 6.32
N THR A 78 3.62 -6.22 5.69
CA THR A 78 2.31 -6.51 6.30
C THR A 78 2.42 -7.31 7.60
N LYS A 79 3.50 -8.08 7.77
CA LYS A 79 3.75 -8.90 8.96
C LYS A 79 4.40 -8.10 10.10
N ALA A 80 4.89 -6.90 9.81
CA ALA A 80 5.55 -6.00 10.76
C ALA A 80 4.66 -4.81 11.14
N LEU A 81 3.40 -4.79 10.72
CA LEU A 81 2.44 -3.77 11.13
C LEU A 81 2.15 -3.89 12.63
N ASP A 82 1.97 -2.76 13.29
CA ASP A 82 1.39 -2.71 14.62
C ASP A 82 0.03 -3.41 14.63
N ALA A 83 -0.26 -4.15 15.70
CA ALA A 83 -1.49 -4.94 15.80
C ALA A 83 -2.78 -4.12 15.71
N LYS A 84 -2.70 -2.80 15.94
CA LYS A 84 -3.84 -1.87 15.83
C LYS A 84 -3.93 -1.19 14.47
N ALA A 85 -2.89 -1.26 13.64
CA ALA A 85 -2.89 -0.62 12.34
C ALA A 85 -3.63 -1.49 11.30
N GLY A 86 -4.65 -0.93 10.66
CA GLY A 86 -5.31 -1.57 9.52
C GLY A 86 -4.45 -1.59 8.25
N LEU A 87 -4.86 -2.36 7.24
CA LEU A 87 -4.09 -2.53 6.00
C LEU A 87 -4.89 -2.11 4.75
N LEU A 88 -4.27 -1.29 3.90
CA LEU A 88 -4.70 -1.06 2.53
C LEU A 88 -3.66 -1.62 1.55
N LEU A 89 -4.12 -2.25 0.46
CA LEU A 89 -3.25 -2.67 -0.63
C LEU A 89 -3.60 -1.94 -1.93
N ALA A 90 -2.57 -1.41 -2.60
CA ALA A 90 -2.68 -0.81 -3.92
C ALA A 90 -2.98 -1.88 -4.98
N TYR A 91 -3.80 -1.52 -5.97
CA TYR A 91 -4.25 -2.45 -6.99
C TYR A 91 -3.88 -2.03 -8.43
N GLU A 92 -3.45 -0.78 -8.63
CA GLU A 92 -3.01 -0.31 -9.93
C GLU A 92 -1.57 -0.72 -10.28
N LYS A 93 -1.27 -0.81 -11.59
CA LYS A 93 0.11 -0.80 -12.07
C LYS A 93 0.78 0.56 -11.79
N THR A 94 2.08 0.54 -11.54
CA THR A 94 2.83 1.79 -11.29
C THR A 94 3.04 2.58 -12.57
N GLY A 95 2.86 3.90 -12.50
CA GLY A 95 3.10 4.81 -13.61
C GLY A 95 1.95 4.86 -14.63
N TYR A 96 2.25 5.44 -15.79
CA TYR A 96 1.35 5.53 -16.92
C TYR A 96 2.19 5.53 -18.20
N ASP A 97 1.60 5.11 -19.31
CA ASP A 97 2.22 5.21 -20.62
C ASP A 97 2.47 6.68 -20.97
N THR A 98 3.74 7.08 -21.10
CA THR A 98 4.14 8.45 -21.45
C THR A 98 4.03 8.74 -22.95
N THR A 99 3.78 7.71 -23.77
CA THR A 99 3.56 7.86 -25.22
C THR A 99 2.12 8.30 -25.54
N SER A 100 1.22 8.22 -24.57
CA SER A 100 -0.19 8.61 -24.69
C SER A 100 -0.59 9.61 -23.59
N THR A 101 -1.47 10.56 -23.92
CA THR A 101 -2.03 11.50 -22.92
C THR A 101 -3.18 10.87 -22.11
N LYS A 102 -3.65 9.68 -22.48
CA LYS A 102 -4.90 9.11 -21.96
C LYS A 102 -4.79 8.51 -20.56
N ARG A 103 -3.57 8.25 -20.06
CA ARG A 103 -3.28 7.71 -18.71
C ARG A 103 -4.28 6.64 -18.25
N LEU A 104 -4.56 5.69 -19.13
CA LEU A 104 -5.60 4.68 -18.88
C LEU A 104 -5.21 3.83 -17.66
N PRO A 105 -6.17 3.58 -16.74
CA PRO A 105 -5.91 2.77 -15.56
C PRO A 105 -5.72 1.30 -15.95
N ASP A 106 -4.82 0.62 -15.24
CA ASP A 106 -4.64 -0.82 -15.39
C ASP A 106 -4.38 -1.47 -14.03
N CYS A 107 -5.01 -2.63 -13.81
CA CYS A 107 -4.86 -3.40 -12.58
C CYS A 107 -3.57 -4.23 -12.65
N LEU A 108 -3.03 -4.62 -11.49
CA LEU A 108 -1.95 -5.61 -11.45
C LEU A 108 -2.45 -6.96 -11.99
N ASP A 109 -1.71 -7.53 -12.96
CA ASP A 109 -2.17 -8.66 -13.79
C ASP A 109 -2.55 -9.91 -12.98
N VAL A 110 -1.82 -10.16 -11.88
CA VAL A 110 -2.01 -11.33 -11.03
C VAL A 110 -2.82 -11.03 -9.77
N TRP A 111 -3.46 -9.86 -9.67
CA TRP A 111 -4.24 -9.48 -8.50
C TRP A 111 -5.72 -9.29 -8.82
N SER A 112 -6.53 -9.52 -7.81
CA SER A 112 -7.97 -9.22 -7.82
C SER A 112 -8.36 -8.70 -6.45
N ALA A 113 -9.51 -8.03 -6.34
CA ALA A 113 -10.04 -7.61 -5.04
C ALA A 113 -10.18 -8.80 -4.06
N LYS A 114 -10.48 -10.00 -4.57
CA LYS A 114 -10.48 -11.25 -3.78
C LYS A 114 -9.09 -11.57 -3.26
N ARG A 115 -8.06 -11.57 -4.12
CA ARG A 115 -6.67 -11.85 -3.73
C ARG A 115 -6.13 -10.81 -2.74
N ILE A 116 -6.49 -9.54 -2.91
CA ILE A 116 -6.13 -8.47 -1.95
C ILE A 116 -6.73 -8.75 -0.58
N LYS A 117 -8.02 -9.10 -0.53
CA LYS A 117 -8.69 -9.46 0.73
C LYS A 117 -8.07 -10.72 1.37
N GLU A 118 -7.64 -11.69 0.57
CA GLU A 118 -6.96 -12.91 1.05
C GLU A 118 -5.59 -12.63 1.67
N GLN A 119 -4.96 -11.48 1.37
CA GLN A 119 -3.76 -11.02 2.06
C GLN A 119 -4.06 -10.27 3.38
N GLY A 120 -5.32 -10.19 3.79
CA GLY A 120 -5.72 -9.53 5.03
C GLY A 120 -5.95 -8.02 4.91
N ALA A 121 -5.99 -7.47 3.70
CA ALA A 121 -6.29 -6.05 3.52
C ALA A 121 -7.74 -5.71 3.90
N ASP A 122 -7.92 -4.61 4.64
CA ASP A 122 -9.22 -4.04 4.99
C ASP A 122 -9.77 -3.14 3.87
N ALA A 123 -8.90 -2.64 2.98
CA ALA A 123 -9.30 -1.90 1.79
C ALA A 123 -8.46 -2.21 0.55
N VAL A 124 -9.12 -2.08 -0.60
CA VAL A 124 -8.49 -2.03 -1.92
C VAL A 124 -8.32 -0.56 -2.28
N LYS A 125 -7.08 -0.13 -2.52
CA LYS A 125 -6.77 1.20 -3.05
C LYS A 125 -6.54 1.10 -4.55
N PHE A 126 -7.02 2.08 -5.30
CA PHE A 126 -6.74 2.21 -6.72
C PHE A 126 -6.45 3.67 -7.06
N LEU A 127 -5.37 3.94 -7.79
CA LEU A 127 -5.06 5.26 -8.32
C LEU A 127 -5.63 5.43 -9.74
N LEU A 128 -6.40 6.49 -9.94
CA LEU A 128 -6.88 6.93 -11.25
C LEU A 128 -6.40 8.37 -11.49
N TYR A 129 -5.91 8.66 -12.70
CA TYR A 129 -5.42 9.98 -13.10
C TYR A 129 -6.54 10.90 -13.60
#